data_AF-U4LP60-F1
#
_entry.id   AF-U4LP60-F1
#
_cell.length_a   1.000
_cell.length_b   1.000
_cell.length_c   1.000
_cell.angle_alpha   90.00
_cell.angle_beta   90.00
_cell.angle_gamma   90.00
#
_symmetry.space_group_name_H-M   'P 1'
#
loop_
_entity.id
_entity.type
_entity.pdbx_description
1 polymer ?
#
loop_
_entity_poly.entity_id
_entity_poly.type
_entity_poly.pdbx_seq_one_letter_code
_entity_poly.pdbx_strand_id
1 'polypeptide(L)'
;MITSTQIHHKTLDVLTLFHAPSSPASVSILNTLKTASAHATSSSLTGKKPTASFELDVIEAPNGPTPDQLKSILEFVGKNRVGELVKGANTVGDAVSILKRGSDAFTRPTVVDWNNGRVVIGPDEKAVKKLVETLPRD
;
A
#
# COMPACT_ATOMS: atom_id res chain seq x y z
N MET A 1 -38.78 -23.50 6.88
CA MET A 1 -37.86 -22.45 7.35
C MET A 1 -36.52 -22.71 6.68
N ILE A 2 -36.13 -21.90 5.69
CA ILE A 2 -34.87 -22.07 4.97
C ILE A 2 -33.91 -21.02 5.51
N THR A 3 -32.93 -21.46 6.27
CA THR A 3 -31.86 -20.62 6.82
C THR A 3 -30.98 -20.18 5.65
N SER A 4 -31.10 -18.91 5.23
CA SER A 4 -30.12 -18.30 4.34
C SER A 4 -28.81 -18.15 5.12
N THR A 5 -27.86 -19.02 4.84
CA THR A 5 -26.48 -18.86 5.28
C THR A 5 -25.91 -17.67 4.51
N GLN A 6 -25.95 -16.50 5.14
CA GLN A 6 -25.29 -15.30 4.66
C GLN A 6 -23.78 -15.53 4.71
N ILE A 7 -23.25 -16.05 3.61
CA ILE A 7 -21.82 -16.00 3.30
C ILE A 7 -21.42 -14.53 3.33
N HIS A 8 -20.65 -14.13 4.34
CA HIS A 8 -20.01 -12.83 4.36
C HIS A 8 -18.95 -12.86 3.27
N HIS A 9 -19.21 -12.26 2.12
CA HIS A 9 -18.20 -12.03 1.09
C HIS A 9 -17.20 -11.02 1.67
N LYS A 10 -16.16 -11.51 2.32
CA LYS A 10 -15.06 -10.68 2.80
C LYS A 10 -14.27 -10.26 1.56
N THR A 11 -14.33 -8.97 1.24
CA THR A 11 -13.56 -8.38 0.14
C THR A 11 -12.08 -8.44 0.50
N LEU A 12 -11.23 -8.85 -0.44
CA LEU A 12 -9.78 -8.81 -0.25
C LEU A 12 -9.33 -7.38 0.09
N ASP A 13 -8.33 -7.26 0.95
CA ASP A 13 -7.72 -5.97 1.22
C ASP A 13 -6.97 -5.49 -0.03
N VAL A 14 -7.07 -4.19 -0.32
CA VAL A 14 -6.39 -3.57 -1.47
C VAL A 14 -5.13 -2.87 -0.97
N LEU A 15 -3.98 -3.33 -1.44
CA LEU A 15 -2.71 -2.66 -1.26
C LEU A 15 -2.33 -1.91 -2.53
N THR A 16 -2.19 -0.59 -2.45
CA THR A 16 -1.65 0.22 -3.55
C THR A 16 -0.17 0.49 -3.31
N LEU A 17 0.67 0.13 -4.28
CA LEU A 17 2.08 0.49 -4.33
C LEU A 17 2.30 1.64 -5.31
N PHE A 18 2.77 2.77 -4.81
CA PHE A 18 3.35 3.83 -5.63
C PHE A 18 4.81 3.49 -5.96
N HIS A 19 5.03 3.06 -7.20
CA HIS A 19 6.30 2.51 -7.69
C HIS A 19 7.07 3.53 -8.54
N ALA A 20 8.40 3.44 -8.51
CA ALA A 20 9.30 4.13 -9.43
C ALA A 20 10.17 3.10 -10.17
N PRO A 21 9.95 2.85 -11.48
CA PRO A 21 10.70 1.84 -12.23
C PRO A 21 12.21 2.08 -12.28
N SER A 22 12.61 3.35 -12.21
CA SER A 22 14.03 3.75 -12.18
C SER A 22 14.70 3.53 -10.82
N SER A 23 13.95 3.15 -9.78
CA SER A 23 14.46 2.93 -8.43
C SER A 23 14.58 1.43 -8.13
N PRO A 24 15.81 0.89 -7.95
CA PRO A 24 16.01 -0.51 -7.59
C PRO A 24 15.26 -0.91 -6.31
N ALA A 25 15.21 0.01 -5.34
CA ALA A 25 14.51 -0.22 -4.09
C ALA A 25 12.99 -0.35 -4.28
N SER A 26 12.40 0.43 -5.20
CA SER A 26 10.98 0.28 -5.56
C SER A 26 10.69 -1.04 -6.27
N VAL A 27 11.63 -1.53 -7.08
CA VAL A 27 11.51 -2.83 -7.78
C VAL A 27 11.56 -3.99 -6.77
N SER A 28 12.44 -3.94 -5.77
CA SER A 28 12.50 -4.96 -4.72
C SER A 28 11.20 -5.07 -3.92
N ILE A 29 10.59 -3.93 -3.56
CA ILE A 29 9.29 -3.91 -2.85
C ILE A 29 8.18 -4.46 -3.73
N LEU A 30 8.13 -4.09 -5.01
CA LEU A 30 7.16 -4.62 -5.97
C LEU A 30 7.24 -6.15 -6.07
N ASN A 31 8.45 -6.68 -6.22
CA ASN A 31 8.66 -8.13 -6.30
C ASN A 31 8.24 -8.84 -5.01
N THR A 32 8.55 -8.25 -3.85
CA THR A 32 8.14 -8.78 -2.54
C THR A 32 6.62 -8.89 -2.43
N LEU A 33 5.89 -7.82 -2.80
CA LEU A 33 4.43 -7.81 -2.77
C LEU A 33 3.82 -8.79 -3.77
N LYS A 34 4.36 -8.88 -5.00
CA LYS A 34 3.93 -9.85 -6.01
C LYS A 34 4.12 -11.30 -5.56
N THR A 35 5.27 -11.63 -4.96
CA THR A 35 5.51 -12.97 -4.42
C THR A 35 4.56 -13.27 -3.26
N ALA A 36 4.30 -12.29 -2.39
CA ALA A 36 3.37 -12.47 -1.27
C ALA A 36 1.92 -12.71 -1.73
N SER A 37 1.43 -11.97 -2.72
CA SER A 37 0.07 -12.17 -3.26
C SER A 37 -0.06 -13.52 -3.97
N ALA A 38 0.97 -13.98 -4.69
CA ALA A 38 0.99 -15.30 -5.33
C ALA A 38 1.06 -16.48 -4.33
N HIS A 39 1.72 -16.30 -3.18
CA HIS A 39 1.78 -17.35 -2.16
C HIS A 39 0.47 -17.53 -1.39
N ALA A 40 -0.37 -16.50 -1.30
CA ALA A 40 -1.69 -16.60 -0.65
C ALA A 40 -2.60 -17.63 -1.33
N THR A 41 -2.48 -17.80 -2.65
CA THR A 41 -3.29 -18.74 -3.44
C THR A 41 -2.74 -20.17 -3.48
N SER A 42 -1.51 -20.41 -2.99
CA SER A 42 -0.75 -21.66 -3.22
C SER A 42 -0.45 -22.48 -1.96
N SER A 43 -0.81 -22.01 -0.76
CA SER A 43 -0.33 -22.57 0.51
C SER A 43 -1.20 -23.71 1.07
N SER A 44 -1.27 -24.84 0.38
CA SER A 44 -1.91 -26.08 0.89
C SER A 44 -0.92 -27.20 1.27
N LEU A 45 0.41 -27.05 1.05
CA LEU A 45 1.33 -28.22 1.05
C LEU A 45 2.53 -28.19 2.02
N THR A 46 2.80 -27.12 2.79
CA THR A 46 4.08 -27.02 3.55
C THR A 46 4.01 -26.68 5.03
N GLY A 47 2.83 -26.64 5.66
CA GLY A 47 2.71 -26.38 7.11
C GLY A 47 3.16 -24.98 7.58
N LYS A 48 3.60 -24.10 6.67
CA LYS A 48 3.79 -22.67 6.93
C LYS A 48 2.42 -21.98 6.96
N LYS A 49 2.24 -21.03 7.90
CA LYS A 49 0.98 -20.30 8.04
C LYS A 49 0.63 -19.63 6.69
N PRO A 50 -0.64 -19.70 6.23
CA PRO A 50 -1.07 -19.02 5.01
C PRO A 50 -0.72 -17.53 5.08
N THR A 51 -0.13 -17.01 4.00
CA THR A 51 -0.01 -15.56 3.79
C THR A 51 -1.39 -15.01 3.47
N ALA A 52 -1.70 -13.80 3.95
CA ALA A 52 -2.99 -13.19 3.72
C ALA A 52 -3.24 -12.95 2.21
N SER A 53 -4.48 -13.13 1.78
CA SER A 53 -4.93 -12.81 0.43
C SER A 53 -5.20 -11.30 0.33
N PHE A 54 -4.62 -10.64 -0.67
CA PHE A 54 -4.84 -9.22 -0.93
C PHE A 54 -4.71 -8.94 -2.43
N GLU A 55 -5.34 -7.85 -2.87
CA GLU A 55 -5.18 -7.32 -4.22
C GLU A 55 -4.06 -6.29 -4.23
N LEU A 56 -3.14 -6.41 -5.19
CA LEU A 56 -2.03 -5.49 -5.36
C LEU A 56 -2.30 -4.57 -6.56
N ASP A 57 -2.52 -3.30 -6.27
CA ASP A 57 -2.58 -2.22 -7.26
C ASP A 57 -1.21 -1.53 -7.35
N VAL A 58 -0.76 -1.20 -8.56
CA VAL A 58 0.57 -0.63 -8.80
C VAL A 58 0.44 0.65 -9.62
N ILE A 59 0.84 1.76 -9.02
CA ILE A 59 0.84 3.08 -9.66
C ILE A 59 2.28 3.49 -9.94
N GLU A 60 2.68 3.44 -11.21
CA GLU A 60 4.03 3.77 -11.64
C GLU A 60 4.21 5.27 -11.87
N ALA A 61 5.42 5.79 -11.59
CA ALA A 61 5.82 7.14 -11.95
C ALA A 61 5.70 7.36 -13.48
N PRO A 62 5.28 8.55 -13.95
CA PRO A 62 5.08 9.80 -13.20
C PRO A 62 3.71 9.93 -12.51
N ASN A 63 2.85 8.90 -12.57
CA ASN A 63 1.53 8.95 -11.94
C ASN A 63 1.66 8.90 -10.41
N GLY A 64 1.00 9.82 -9.72
CA GLY A 64 0.97 9.88 -8.25
C GLY A 64 -0.45 9.72 -7.71
N PRO A 65 -0.63 9.83 -6.38
CA PRO A 65 -1.96 9.79 -5.78
C PRO A 65 -2.80 10.95 -6.29
N THR A 66 -4.10 10.71 -6.48
CA THR A 66 -5.05 11.82 -6.68
C THR A 66 -5.09 12.72 -5.44
N PRO A 67 -5.58 13.96 -5.53
CA PRO A 67 -5.63 14.87 -4.38
C PRO A 67 -6.39 14.31 -3.18
N ASP A 68 -7.43 13.51 -3.40
CA ASP A 68 -8.21 12.91 -2.32
C ASP A 68 -7.50 11.69 -1.73
N GLN A 69 -6.89 10.85 -2.58
CA GLN A 69 -6.01 9.78 -2.10
C GLN A 69 -4.87 10.34 -1.25
N LEU A 70 -4.25 11.46 -1.66
CA LEU A 70 -3.17 12.08 -0.89
C LEU A 70 -3.63 12.51 0.51
N LYS A 71 -4.83 13.11 0.63
CA LYS A 71 -5.38 13.49 1.93
C LYS A 71 -5.58 12.26 2.81
N SER A 72 -6.18 11.20 2.29
CA SER A 72 -6.37 9.94 3.03
C SER A 72 -5.04 9.33 3.47
N ILE A 73 -4.02 9.31 2.60
CA ILE A 73 -2.68 8.80 2.97
C ILE A 73 -2.07 9.67 4.08
N LEU A 74 -2.18 10.99 4.00
CA LEU A 74 -1.68 11.90 5.03
C LEU A 74 -2.42 11.75 6.37
N GLU A 75 -3.70 11.39 6.35
CA GLU A 75 -4.46 11.06 7.54
C GLU A 75 -3.94 9.76 8.19
N PHE A 76 -3.63 8.73 7.39
CA PHE A 76 -3.07 7.47 7.87
C PHE A 76 -1.65 7.61 8.44
N VAL A 77 -0.80 8.40 7.79
CA VAL A 77 0.58 8.63 8.24
C VAL A 77 0.62 9.56 9.46
N GLY A 78 -0.33 10.51 9.52
CA GLY A 78 -0.38 11.57 10.52
C GLY A 78 0.31 12.86 10.07
N LYS A 79 -0.25 14.00 10.53
CA LYS A 79 0.12 15.36 10.08
C LYS A 79 1.59 15.73 10.31
N ASN A 80 2.30 15.03 11.20
CA ASN A 80 3.70 15.33 11.53
C ASN A 80 4.71 14.79 10.50
N ARG A 81 4.26 13.98 9.54
CA ARG A 81 5.12 13.28 8.57
C ARG A 81 4.82 13.66 7.13
N VAL A 82 4.14 14.79 6.93
CA VAL A 82 3.77 15.30 5.59
C VAL A 82 5.01 15.45 4.70
N GLY A 83 6.11 15.99 5.24
CA GLY A 83 7.36 16.18 4.50
C GLY A 83 8.10 14.88 4.14
N GLU A 84 7.83 13.78 4.86
CA GLU A 84 8.37 12.46 4.51
C GLU A 84 7.64 11.88 3.29
N LEU A 85 6.33 12.15 3.16
CA LEU A 85 5.52 11.66 2.05
C LEU A 85 5.66 12.54 0.80
N VAL A 86 5.69 13.87 0.97
CA VAL A 86 5.85 14.84 -0.11
C VAL A 86 7.01 15.78 0.22
N LYS A 87 8.10 15.65 -0.54
CA LYS A 87 9.31 16.46 -0.35
C LYS A 87 8.99 17.95 -0.48
N GLY A 88 9.39 18.72 0.52
CA GLY A 88 9.17 20.17 0.58
C GLY A 88 7.79 20.61 1.08
N ALA A 89 6.91 19.67 1.45
CA ALA A 89 5.63 19.99 2.06
C ALA A 89 5.74 20.08 3.60
N ASN A 90 5.20 21.14 4.20
CA ASN A 90 5.08 21.28 5.66
C ASN A 90 3.64 21.07 6.11
N THR A 91 2.69 21.37 5.23
CA THR A 91 1.25 21.21 5.47
C THR A 91 0.59 20.32 4.42
N VAL A 92 -0.60 19.81 4.73
CA VAL A 92 -1.44 19.08 3.76
C VAL A 92 -1.72 19.94 2.52
N GLY A 93 -1.94 21.26 2.71
CA GLY A 93 -2.15 22.21 1.62
C GLY A 93 -0.93 22.32 0.71
N ASP A 94 0.28 22.35 1.28
CA ASP A 94 1.53 22.35 0.51
C ASP A 94 1.67 21.07 -0.29
N ALA A 95 1.44 19.92 0.36
CA ALA A 95 1.55 18.61 -0.28
C ALA A 95 0.63 18.50 -1.51
N VAL A 96 -0.64 18.90 -1.36
CA VAL A 96 -1.60 18.93 -2.48
C VAL A 96 -1.15 19.90 -3.57
N SER A 97 -0.67 21.09 -3.19
CA SER A 97 -0.22 22.11 -4.15
C SER A 97 1.02 21.69 -4.93
N ILE A 98 1.93 20.96 -4.28
CA ILE A 98 3.14 20.39 -4.89
C ILE A 98 2.74 19.28 -5.87
N LEU A 99 1.92 18.31 -5.46
CA LEU A 99 1.57 17.18 -6.33
C LEU A 99 0.68 17.58 -7.52
N LYS A 100 -0.09 18.68 -7.41
CA LYS A 100 -0.80 19.27 -8.56
C LYS A 100 0.13 19.72 -9.69
N ARG A 101 1.39 20.05 -9.39
CA ARG A 101 2.39 20.46 -10.40
C ARG A 101 3.15 19.27 -10.99
N GLY A 102 3.07 18.11 -10.34
CA GLY A 102 3.79 16.90 -10.74
C GLY A 102 4.04 16.00 -9.53
N SER A 103 4.16 14.68 -9.78
CA SER A 103 4.28 13.69 -8.72
C SER A 103 5.72 13.34 -8.34
N ASP A 104 6.71 14.08 -8.83
CA ASP A 104 8.14 13.82 -8.60
C ASP A 104 8.54 14.03 -7.14
N ALA A 105 7.86 14.95 -6.45
CA ALA A 105 8.08 15.21 -5.03
C ALA A 105 7.47 14.13 -4.13
N PHE A 106 6.62 13.24 -4.66
CA PHE A 106 6.03 12.14 -3.90
C PHE A 106 7.09 11.07 -3.62
N THR A 107 7.24 10.68 -2.36
CA THR A 107 8.22 9.68 -1.94
C THR A 107 7.83 8.29 -2.47
N ARG A 108 8.79 7.63 -3.13
CA ARG A 108 8.64 6.28 -3.68
C ARG A 108 9.80 5.39 -3.22
N PRO A 109 9.55 4.10 -2.94
CA PRO A 109 8.24 3.45 -2.98
C PRO A 109 7.35 3.90 -1.80
N THR A 110 6.04 3.89 -1.98
CA THR A 110 5.08 4.05 -0.86
C THR A 110 3.99 2.99 -1.00
N VAL A 111 3.79 2.19 0.03
CA VAL A 111 2.73 1.16 0.09
C VAL A 111 1.60 1.67 0.97
N VAL A 112 0.37 1.60 0.47
CA VAL A 112 -0.83 2.04 1.17
C VAL A 112 -1.79 0.86 1.30
N ASP A 113 -2.22 0.61 2.53
CA ASP A 113 -3.28 -0.32 2.88
C ASP A 113 -4.53 0.51 3.21
N TRP A 114 -5.44 0.59 2.23
CA TRP A 114 -6.64 1.41 2.34
C TRP A 114 -7.63 0.85 3.35
N ASN A 115 -7.68 -0.48 3.48
CA ASN A 115 -8.62 -1.19 4.33
C ASN A 115 -8.28 -0.99 5.81
N ASN A 116 -7.00 -0.93 6.17
CA ASN A 116 -6.55 -0.82 7.55
C ASN A 116 -5.96 0.56 7.90
N GLY A 117 -5.92 1.48 6.94
CA GLY A 117 -5.39 2.83 7.13
C GLY A 117 -3.89 2.85 7.49
N ARG A 118 -3.09 2.02 6.80
CA ARG A 118 -1.65 1.88 7.08
C ARG A 118 -0.81 2.28 5.89
N VAL A 119 0.33 2.90 6.14
CA VAL A 119 1.22 3.37 5.10
C VAL A 119 2.66 3.05 5.46
N VAL A 120 3.39 2.47 4.50
CA VAL A 120 4.84 2.28 4.56
C VAL A 120 5.46 3.23 3.55
N ILE A 121 6.24 4.20 4.05
CA ILE A 121 6.94 5.19 3.22
C ILE A 121 8.38 4.72 3.04
N GLY A 122 8.85 4.72 1.81
CA GLY A 122 10.22 4.38 1.46
C GLY A 122 10.50 2.86 1.39
N PRO A 123 11.76 2.49 1.15
CA PRO A 123 12.15 1.10 0.86
C PRO A 123 12.35 0.25 2.12
N ASP A 124 11.37 0.25 3.03
CA ASP A 124 11.43 -0.57 4.24
C ASP A 124 10.80 -1.95 4.01
N GLU A 125 11.62 -2.90 3.52
CA GLU A 125 11.18 -4.28 3.27
C GLU A 125 10.65 -4.97 4.54
N LYS A 126 11.18 -4.64 5.72
CA LYS A 126 10.73 -5.24 6.98
C LYS A 126 9.33 -4.75 7.34
N ALA A 127 9.09 -3.44 7.21
CA ALA A 127 7.78 -2.87 7.41
C ALA A 127 6.76 -3.40 6.40
N VAL A 128 7.13 -3.56 5.13
CA VAL A 128 6.25 -4.16 4.12
C VAL A 128 5.91 -5.62 4.44
N LYS A 129 6.89 -6.45 4.79
CA LYS A 129 6.64 -7.84 5.21
C LYS A 129 5.70 -7.90 6.42
N LYS A 130 5.95 -7.06 7.43
CA LYS A 130 5.09 -6.97 8.62
C LYS A 130 3.67 -6.53 8.27
N LEU A 131 3.52 -5.58 7.35
CA LEU A 131 2.21 -5.13 6.86
C LEU A 131 1.43 -6.30 6.25
N VAL A 132 2.06 -7.05 5.35
CA VAL A 132 1.45 -8.24 4.72
C VAL A 132 1.11 -9.33 5.73
N GLU A 133 1.98 -9.61 6.71
CA GLU A 133 1.77 -10.65 7.71
C GLU A 133 0.60 -10.38 8.67
N THR A 134 0.27 -9.10 8.84
CA THR A 134 -0.77 -8.59 9.74
C THR A 134 -2.08 -8.28 9.02
N LEU A 135 -2.14 -8.46 7.71
CA LEU A 135 -3.40 -8.45 6.98
C LEU A 135 -4.33 -9.57 7.50
N PRO A 136 -5.65 -9.33 7.50
CA PRO A 136 -6.62 -10.31 7.93
C PRO A 136 -6.47 -11.58 7.09
N ARG A 137 -6.39 -12.73 7.79
CA ARG A 137 -6.41 -14.05 7.18
C ARG A 137 -7.86 -14.53 7.14
N ASP A 138 -8.23 -15.23 6.09
CA ASP A 138 -9.53 -15.88 5.96
C ASP A 138 -9.57 -17.20 6.74
#